data_AF-A0A1X6NA91-F1
#
_entry.id   AF-A0A1X6NA91-F1
#
_cell.length_a   1.000
_cell.length_b   1.000
_cell.length_c   1.000
_cell.angle_alpha   90.00
_cell.angle_beta   90.00
_cell.angle_gamma   90.00
#
_symmetry.space_group_name_H-M   'P 1'
#
loop_
_entity.id
_entity.type
_entity.pdbx_description
1 polymer ?
#
loop_
_entity_poly.entity_id
_entity_poly.type
_entity_poly.pdbx_seq_one_letter_code
_entity_poly.pdbx_strand_id
1 'polypeptide(L)'
;MSLPKHLMEDWSGLNLVAPHKWPVPADAIVPKFYRYYVPVKSRQTSSQRSLSPILLVEECGVPIDPRKLSIDERSQCYTHTLRLHYADQ
;
A
#
# COMPACT_ATOMS: atom_id res chain seq x y z
N MET A 1 0.52 13.42 -5.11
CA MET A 1 0.14 12.92 -3.78
C MET A 1 1.22 11.96 -3.32
N SER A 2 2.02 12.34 -2.33
CA SER A 2 3.10 11.51 -1.79
C SER A 2 2.61 10.88 -0.49
N LEU A 3 2.44 9.56 -0.48
CA LEU A 3 2.08 8.83 0.74
C LEU A 3 3.26 8.84 1.73
N PRO A 4 3.02 9.06 3.03
CA PRO A 4 4.07 8.98 4.04
C PRO A 4 4.75 7.60 4.05
N LYS A 5 6.09 7.59 4.23
CA LYS A 5 6.90 6.36 4.12
C LYS A 5 6.47 5.27 5.10
N HIS A 6 6.10 5.66 6.32
CA HIS A 6 5.70 4.74 7.39
C HIS A 6 4.41 3.96 7.10
N LEU A 7 3.63 4.35 6.08
CA LEU A 7 2.46 3.58 5.66
C LEU A 7 2.83 2.34 4.82
N MET A 8 4.04 2.31 4.26
CA MET A 8 4.58 1.22 3.43
C MET A 8 5.52 0.29 4.21
N GLU A 9 5.82 0.61 5.47
CA GLU A 9 6.82 -0.09 6.27
C GLU A 9 6.13 -1.06 7.23
N ASP A 10 6.68 -2.28 7.29
CA ASP A 10 6.30 -3.29 8.27
C ASP A 10 7.13 -3.09 9.53
N TRP A 11 6.45 -2.92 10.67
CA TRP A 11 7.09 -2.72 11.96
C TRP A 11 6.83 -3.93 12.86
N SER A 12 7.77 -4.22 13.74
CA SER A 12 7.52 -5.18 14.82
C SER A 12 6.66 -4.53 15.91
N GLY A 13 5.72 -5.30 16.47
CA GLY A 13 4.86 -4.86 17.56
C GLY A 13 3.40 -4.70 17.18
N LEU A 14 2.68 -3.93 17.99
CA LEU A 14 1.23 -3.77 17.92
C LEU A 14 0.86 -2.28 17.91
N ASN A 15 -0.17 -1.94 17.12
CA ASN A 15 -0.79 -0.63 17.06
C ASN A 15 -2.04 -0.56 17.95
N LEU A 16 -2.22 0.57 18.62
CA LEU A 16 -3.47 0.96 19.28
C LEU A 16 -4.03 2.18 18.53
N VAL A 17 -5.15 2.00 17.83
CA VAL A 17 -5.68 3.01 16.90
C VAL A 17 -7.08 3.42 17.31
N ALA A 18 -7.24 4.58 17.95
CA ALA A 18 -8.59 5.06 18.32
C ALA A 18 -9.49 5.25 17.06
N PRO A 19 -10.79 4.92 17.13
CA PRO A 19 -11.55 4.44 18.29
C PRO A 19 -11.47 2.92 18.52
N HIS A 20 -10.69 2.20 17.74
CA HIS A 20 -10.47 0.76 17.91
C HIS A 20 -9.60 0.48 19.16
N LYS A 21 -10.08 -0.42 20.03
CA LYS A 21 -9.51 -0.62 21.38
C LYS A 21 -8.59 -1.83 21.50
N TRP A 22 -8.55 -2.70 20.50
CA TRP A 22 -7.75 -3.91 20.55
C TRP A 22 -6.41 -3.70 19.83
N PRO A 23 -5.31 -4.25 20.38
CA PRO A 23 -4.04 -4.17 19.71
C PRO A 23 -4.05 -5.03 18.44
N VAL A 24 -3.53 -4.48 17.35
CA VAL A 24 -3.41 -5.15 16.05
C VAL A 24 -1.96 -5.09 15.58
N PRO A 25 -1.50 -6.00 14.70
CA PRO A 25 -0.15 -5.93 14.16
C PRO A 25 0.23 -4.56 13.58
N ALA A 26 1.49 -4.16 13.77
CA ALA A 26 2.03 -2.91 13.26
C ALA A 26 2.52 -3.02 11.81
N ASP A 27 1.62 -3.38 10.91
CA ASP A 27 1.91 -3.64 9.50
C ASP A 27 1.75 -2.42 8.58
N ALA A 28 2.25 -2.58 7.35
CA ALA A 28 2.03 -1.65 6.25
C ALA A 28 0.54 -1.62 5.86
N ILE A 29 0.03 -0.42 5.54
CA ILE A 29 -1.37 -0.23 5.13
C ILE A 29 -1.53 0.10 3.64
N VAL A 30 -0.43 0.47 2.97
CA VAL A 30 -0.39 0.66 1.52
C VAL A 30 0.77 -0.12 0.93
N PRO A 31 0.68 -0.51 -0.35
CA PRO A 31 1.75 -1.24 -1.00
C PRO A 31 3.06 -0.47 -1.03
N LYS A 32 4.19 -1.16 -0.92
CA LYS A 32 5.51 -0.57 -1.18
C LYS A 32 5.62 -0.12 -2.64
N PHE A 33 5.91 1.16 -2.85
CA PHE A 33 6.20 1.74 -4.17
C PHE A 33 7.71 1.81 -4.37
N TYR A 34 8.25 1.04 -5.32
CA TYR A 34 9.71 0.93 -5.48
C TYR A 34 10.30 2.07 -6.30
N ARG A 35 9.67 2.44 -7.42
CA ARG A 35 9.99 3.59 -8.31
C ARG A 35 9.21 3.47 -9.62
N TYR A 36 9.28 4.52 -10.44
CA TYR A 36 8.87 4.47 -11.83
C TYR A 36 10.04 4.03 -12.71
N TYR A 37 9.84 3.00 -13.53
CA TYR A 37 10.74 2.65 -14.62
C TYR A 37 10.38 3.48 -15.86
N VAL A 38 11.34 4.26 -16.36
CA VAL A 38 11.21 5.01 -17.60
C VAL A 38 12.05 4.30 -18.66
N PRO A 39 11.44 3.75 -19.74
CA PRO A 39 12.20 3.09 -20.79
C PRO A 39 13.19 4.07 -21.42
N VAL A 40 14.46 3.67 -21.52
CA VAL A 40 15.46 4.44 -22.25
C VAL A 40 15.07 4.42 -23.73
N LYS A 41 14.87 5.59 -24.34
CA LYS A 41 14.55 5.71 -25.77
C LYS A 41 15.68 5.03 -26.57
N SER A 42 15.41 3.90 -27.24
CA SER A 42 16.30 3.44 -28.30
C SER A 42 16.23 4.45 -29.46
N ARG A 43 17.34 4.62 -30.18
CA ARG A 43 17.50 5.63 -31.24
C ARG A 43 16.23 5.76 -32.09
N GLN A 44 15.68 6.96 -32.07
CA GLN A 44 14.40 7.33 -32.65
C GLN A 44 14.29 6.88 -34.12
N THR A 45 13.39 5.94 -34.41
CA THR A 45 12.67 5.93 -35.69
C THR A 45 11.34 6.64 -35.44
N SER A 46 10.97 7.53 -36.36
CA SER A 46 10.01 8.64 -36.23
C SER A 46 8.54 8.26 -35.97
N SER A 47 8.23 7.05 -35.50
CA SER A 47 6.86 6.55 -35.32
C SER A 47 6.54 5.97 -33.92
N GLN A 48 7.50 5.94 -32.98
CA GLN A 48 7.30 5.27 -31.69
C GLN A 48 6.68 6.23 -30.66
N ARG A 49 5.40 6.02 -30.33
CA ARG A 49 4.70 6.66 -29.21
C ARG A 49 5.53 6.48 -27.93
N SER A 50 5.80 7.57 -27.20
CA SER A 50 6.49 7.48 -25.90
C SER A 50 5.68 6.60 -24.96
N LEU A 51 6.26 5.49 -24.50
CA LEU A 51 5.65 4.65 -23.47
C LEU A 51 5.51 5.45 -22.18
N SER A 52 4.38 5.27 -21.49
CA SER A 52 4.20 5.82 -20.15
C SER A 52 5.17 5.13 -19.17
N PRO A 53 5.61 5.81 -18.11
CA PRO A 53 6.40 5.17 -17.05
C PRO A 53 5.66 3.98 -16.45
N ILE A 54 6.40 2.90 -16.14
CA ILE A 54 5.88 1.71 -15.47
C ILE A 54 6.04 1.93 -13.96
N LEU A 55 4.95 1.83 -13.19
CA LEU A 55 4.99 1.90 -11.73
C LEU A 55 5.29 0.51 -11.15
N LEU A 56 6.40 0.39 -10.42
CA LEU A 56 6.75 -0.84 -9.71
C LEU A 56 6.15 -0.80 -8.30
N VAL A 57 5.31 -1.78 -8.00
CA VAL A 57 4.60 -1.96 -6.74
C VAL A 57 4.90 -3.38 -6.22
N GLU A 58 4.90 -3.57 -4.91
CA GLU A 58 4.99 -4.92 -4.34
C GLU A 58 3.83 -5.84 -4.76
N GLU A 59 4.09 -7.14 -4.68
CA GLU A 59 3.08 -8.16 -4.95
C GLU A 59 2.06 -8.19 -3.79
N CYS A 60 0.86 -7.68 -4.04
CA CYS A 60 -0.20 -7.53 -3.03
C CYS A 60 -1.04 -8.80 -2.80
N GLY A 61 -0.66 -9.93 -3.41
CA GLY A 61 -1.35 -11.21 -3.25
C GLY A 61 -2.77 -11.24 -3.83
N VAL A 62 -3.66 -11.96 -3.14
CA VAL A 62 -5.04 -12.24 -3.58
C VAL A 62 -6.02 -11.31 -2.89
N PRO A 63 -7.04 -10.77 -3.59
CA PRO A 63 -8.09 -9.96 -2.97
C PRO A 63 -8.75 -10.66 -1.78
N ILE A 64 -9.02 -9.89 -0.72
CA ILE A 64 -9.70 -10.41 0.48
C ILE A 64 -11.15 -10.81 0.18
N ASP A 65 -11.62 -11.88 0.85
CA ASP A 65 -13.03 -12.23 0.91
C ASP A 65 -13.57 -11.88 2.31
N PRO A 66 -14.37 -10.82 2.48
CA PRO A 66 -14.86 -10.36 3.79
C PRO A 66 -15.60 -11.44 4.58
N ARG A 67 -16.20 -12.42 3.89
CA ARG A 67 -16.94 -13.52 4.51
C ARG A 67 -16.03 -14.57 5.17
N LYS A 68 -14.75 -14.62 4.78
CA LYS A 68 -13.76 -15.58 5.27
C LYS A 68 -12.83 -15.00 6.33
N LEU A 69 -12.87 -13.69 6.58
CA LEU A 69 -12.02 -13.05 7.58
C LEU A 69 -12.44 -13.45 9.00
N SER A 70 -11.46 -13.82 9.81
CA SER A 70 -11.57 -13.93 11.26
C SER A 70 -11.86 -12.58 11.92
N ILE A 71 -12.19 -12.59 13.20
CA ILE A 71 -12.44 -11.37 13.97
C ILE A 71 -11.17 -10.50 14.02
N ASP A 72 -10.00 -11.11 14.20
CA ASP A 72 -8.73 -10.40 14.28
C ASP A 72 -8.33 -9.78 12.94
N GLU A 73 -8.53 -10.49 11.81
CA GLU A 73 -8.27 -9.94 10.47
C GLU A 73 -9.22 -8.79 10.13
N ARG A 74 -10.50 -8.88 10.53
CA ARG A 74 -11.46 -7.78 10.38
C ARG A 74 -11.05 -6.56 11.21
N SER A 75 -10.59 -6.82 12.43
CA SER A 75 -10.06 -5.82 13.36
C SER A 75 -8.89 -5.06 12.73
N GLN A 76 -7.92 -5.80 12.20
CA GLN A 76 -6.75 -5.29 11.50
C GLN A 76 -7.14 -4.47 10.26
N CYS A 77 -7.99 -5.01 9.38
CA CYS A 77 -8.50 -4.32 8.19
C CYS A 77 -9.20 -2.99 8.54
N TYR A 78 -9.97 -2.95 9.62
CA TYR A 78 -10.61 -1.73 10.10
C TYR A 78 -9.56 -0.68 10.51
N THR A 79 -8.53 -1.08 11.26
CA THR A 79 -7.45 -0.15 11.63
C THR A 79 -6.63 0.35 10.45
N HIS A 80 -6.46 -0.44 9.38
CA HIS A 80 -5.80 0.05 8.16
C HIS A 80 -6.58 1.19 7.54
N THR A 81 -7.90 1.04 7.45
CA THR A 81 -8.79 2.07 6.92
C THR A 81 -8.72 3.34 7.77
N LEU A 82 -8.72 3.21 9.10
CA LEU A 82 -8.56 4.34 10.01
C LEU A 82 -7.20 5.04 9.85
N ARG A 83 -6.12 4.27 9.87
CA ARG A 83 -4.74 4.81 9.72
C ARG A 83 -4.58 5.52 8.37
N LEU A 84 -5.17 4.99 7.30
CA LEU A 84 -5.15 5.63 5.98
C LEU A 84 -5.97 6.94 5.98
N HIS A 85 -7.16 6.92 6.57
CA HIS A 85 -8.03 8.10 6.67
C HIS A 85 -7.36 9.26 7.44
N TYR A 86 -6.67 8.95 8.54
CA TYR A 86 -5.98 9.96 9.34
C TYR A 86 -4.63 10.39 8.77
N ALA A 87 -4.05 9.65 7.82
CA ALA A 87 -2.79 10.03 7.19
C ALA A 87 -2.95 11.11 6.10
N ASP A 88 -4.18 11.39 5.66
CA ASP A 88 -4.53 12.42 4.66
C ASP A 88 -5.04 13.72 5.31
N GLN A 89 -5.05 13.80 6.65
CA GLN A 89 -5.39 14.99 7.43
C GLN A 89 -4.13 15.72 7.89
#